data_AF-A0A7S2G391-F1
#
_entry.id   AF-A0A7S2G391-F1
#
_cell.length_a   1.000
_cell.length_b   1.000
_cell.length_c   1.000
_cell.angle_alpha   90.00
_cell.angle_beta   90.00
_cell.angle_gamma   90.00
#
_symmetry.space_group_name_H-M   'P 1'
#
loop_
_entity.id
_entity.type
_entity.pdbx_description
1 polymer ?
#
loop_
_entity_poly.entity_id
_entity_poly.type
_entity_poly.pdbx_seq_one_letter_code
_entity_poly.pdbx_strand_id
1 'polypeptide(L)'
;RDAARWPARFEVLRPAPLLVGQKLMLDVAHNEPAVEALLASVSVTFPSERLVIIFGANADKDMRAIVRLICAQPRLVTAIAVTSTHPKALPARRIAEEMEAANANAEGGAAAAAAA
;
A
#
# COMPACT_ATOMS: atom_id res chain seq x y z
N ARG A 1 16.74 20.58 -20.60
CA ARG A 1 17.01 19.14 -20.37
C ARG A 1 15.65 18.49 -20.22
N ASP A 2 15.30 17.59 -21.12
CA ASP A 2 14.03 16.87 -21.03
C ASP A 2 14.16 15.86 -19.89
N ALA A 3 13.42 16.09 -18.81
CA ALA A 3 13.34 15.13 -17.71
C ALA A 3 12.58 13.89 -18.20
N ALA A 4 13.14 12.71 -17.98
CA ALA A 4 12.42 11.47 -18.23
C ALA A 4 11.19 11.42 -17.31
N ARG A 5 10.01 11.17 -17.88
CA ARG A 5 8.75 11.04 -17.15
C ARG A 5 8.22 9.62 -17.29
N TRP A 6 8.11 8.91 -16.17
CA TRP A 6 7.48 7.59 -16.12
C TRP A 6 6.16 7.66 -15.35
N PRO A 7 5.02 7.51 -16.04
CA PRO A 7 3.72 7.50 -15.38
C PRO A 7 3.64 6.41 -14.30
N ALA A 8 2.99 6.75 -13.20
CA ALA A 8 2.72 5.87 -12.06
C ALA A 8 3.97 5.19 -11.46
N ARG A 9 5.13 5.86 -11.48
CA ARG A 9 6.31 5.49 -10.68
C ARG A 9 6.58 6.62 -9.69
N PHE A 10 6.14 6.45 -8.46
CA PHE A 10 6.16 7.46 -7.40
C PHE A 10 5.57 8.80 -7.88
N GLU A 11 4.47 8.75 -8.64
CA GLU A 11 3.89 9.92 -9.29
C GLU A 11 2.91 10.64 -8.35
N VAL A 12 3.26 11.84 -7.90
CA VAL A 12 2.37 12.70 -7.10
C VAL A 12 1.46 13.49 -8.04
N LEU A 13 0.16 13.28 -7.91
CA LEU A 13 -0.86 13.96 -8.69
C LEU A 13 -1.20 15.32 -8.08
N ARG A 14 -1.57 16.27 -8.94
CA ARG A 14 -2.08 17.57 -8.48
C ARG A 14 -3.40 17.38 -7.73
N PRO A 15 -3.67 18.19 -6.69
CA PRO A 15 -4.93 18.13 -5.97
C PRO A 15 -6.12 18.28 -6.92
N ALA A 16 -7.06 17.35 -6.85
CA ALA A 16 -8.34 17.48 -7.54
C ALA A 16 -9.29 18.36 -6.70
N PRO A 17 -10.29 19.03 -7.31
CA PRO A 17 -11.26 19.85 -6.57
C PRO A 17 -12.00 19.10 -5.45
N LEU A 18 -12.15 17.78 -5.57
CA LEU A 18 -12.80 16.93 -4.55
C LEU A 18 -11.84 16.46 -3.44
N LEU A 19 -10.54 16.75 -3.55
CA LEU A 19 -9.47 16.28 -2.67
C LEU A 19 -8.60 17.44 -2.18
N VAL A 20 -9.18 18.62 -1.98
CA VAL A 20 -8.44 19.80 -1.49
C VAL A 20 -7.76 19.48 -0.16
N GLY A 21 -6.46 19.73 -0.07
CA GLY A 21 -5.64 19.43 1.11
C GLY A 21 -5.10 17.99 1.17
N GLN A 22 -5.57 17.09 0.30
CA GLN A 22 -5.08 15.71 0.23
C GLN A 22 -4.03 15.57 -0.87
N LYS A 23 -3.00 14.76 -0.60
CA LYS A 23 -1.98 14.36 -1.59
C LYS A 23 -2.38 13.00 -2.15
N LEU A 24 -2.47 12.89 -3.47
CA LEU A 24 -2.68 11.61 -4.15
C LEU A 24 -1.40 11.22 -4.87
N MET A 25 -0.98 9.97 -4.68
CA MET A 25 0.25 9.45 -5.24
C MET A 25 -0.01 8.05 -5.82
N LEU A 26 0.53 7.81 -7.02
CA LEU A 26 0.39 6.56 -7.76
C LEU A 26 1.73 5.85 -7.89
N ASP A 27 1.71 4.54 -7.66
CA ASP A 27 2.84 3.66 -7.94
C ASP A 27 2.35 2.31 -8.51
N VAL A 28 3.13 1.70 -9.40
CA VAL A 28 2.85 0.39 -10.00
C VAL A 28 3.48 -0.78 -9.24
N ALA A 29 4.08 -0.55 -8.06
CA ALA A 29 4.67 -1.59 -7.22
C ALA A 29 3.67 -2.73 -6.94
N HIS A 30 4.06 -3.94 -7.29
CA HIS A 30 3.21 -5.14 -7.19
C HIS A 30 3.99 -6.41 -6.83
N ASN A 31 5.18 -6.25 -6.26
CA ASN A 31 5.98 -7.33 -5.68
C ASN A 31 6.59 -6.82 -4.36
N GLU A 32 7.06 -7.74 -3.53
CA GLU A 32 7.58 -7.42 -2.19
C GLU A 32 8.71 -6.37 -2.22
N PRO A 33 9.81 -6.53 -2.99
CA PRO A 33 10.87 -5.51 -3.03
C PRO A 33 10.41 -4.14 -3.52
N ALA A 34 9.51 -4.08 -4.50
CA ALA A 34 9.00 -2.82 -5.03
C ALA A 34 8.11 -2.10 -4.01
N VAL A 35 7.30 -2.85 -3.25
CA VAL A 35 6.44 -2.29 -2.20
C VAL A 35 7.29 -1.80 -1.02
N GLU A 36 8.35 -2.52 -0.66
CA GLU A 36 9.31 -2.06 0.35
C GLU A 36 9.97 -0.73 -0.07
N ALA A 37 10.48 -0.64 -1.30
CA ALA A 37 11.06 0.58 -1.85
C ALA A 37 10.05 1.74 -1.90
N LEU A 38 8.79 1.44 -2.24
CA LEU A 38 7.69 2.40 -2.23
C LEU A 38 7.46 2.96 -0.81
N LEU A 39 7.30 2.09 0.19
CA LEU A 39 7.05 2.50 1.58
C LEU A 39 8.22 3.28 2.19
N ALA A 40 9.46 2.92 1.84
CA ALA A 40 10.65 3.69 2.21
C ALA A 40 10.61 5.10 1.59
N SER A 41 10.31 5.19 0.30
CA SER A 41 10.23 6.47 -0.43
C SER A 41 9.09 7.36 0.10
N VAL A 42 7.94 6.77 0.45
CA VAL A 42 6.82 7.46 1.12
C VAL A 42 7.25 7.99 2.49
N SER A 43 8.08 7.26 3.23
CA SER A 43 8.56 7.68 4.54
C SER A 43 9.52 8.86 4.48
N VAL A 44 10.35 8.94 3.44
CA VAL A 44 11.22 10.10 3.18
C VAL A 44 10.42 11.30 2.66
N THR A 45 9.51 11.08 1.71
CA THR A 45 8.82 12.18 1.00
C THR A 45 7.68 12.78 1.82
N PHE A 46 7.02 11.97 2.63
CA PHE A 46 5.80 12.35 3.37
C PHE A 46 5.91 11.99 4.85
N PRO A 47 6.94 12.42 5.60
CA PRO A 47 7.28 11.85 6.91
C PRO A 47 6.19 11.93 7.98
N SER A 48 5.32 12.94 7.92
CA SER A 48 4.27 13.18 8.93
C SER A 48 2.85 12.85 8.45
N GLU A 49 2.70 12.39 7.20
CA GLU A 49 1.38 12.10 6.64
C GLU A 49 0.83 10.77 7.17
N ARG A 50 -0.47 10.76 7.47
CA ARG A 50 -1.21 9.52 7.68
C ARG A 50 -1.57 8.91 6.34
N LEU A 51 -1.50 7.58 6.23
CA LEU A 51 -1.58 6.88 4.95
C LEU A 51 -2.91 6.16 4.79
N VAL A 52 -3.58 6.43 3.68
CA VAL A 52 -4.66 5.60 3.15
C VAL A 52 -4.08 4.88 1.94
N ILE A 53 -3.99 3.56 1.99
CA ILE A 53 -3.42 2.76 0.90
C ILE A 53 -4.55 2.10 0.13
N ILE A 54 -4.70 2.44 -1.15
CA ILE A 54 -5.62 1.77 -2.07
C ILE A 54 -4.80 0.75 -2.86
N PHE A 55 -5.10 -0.53 -2.72
CA PHE A 55 -4.27 -1.60 -3.26
C PHE A 55 -5.06 -2.64 -4.05
N GLY A 56 -4.56 -2.96 -5.23
CA GLY A 56 -5.04 -4.03 -6.08
C GLY A 56 -3.86 -4.68 -6.79
N ALA A 57 -3.91 -5.99 -6.99
CA ALA A 57 -2.86 -6.74 -7.66
C ALA A 57 -3.43 -7.93 -8.43
N ASN A 58 -2.63 -8.48 -9.33
CA ASN A 58 -2.96 -9.70 -10.05
C ASN A 58 -2.73 -10.94 -9.16
N ALA A 59 -3.39 -12.05 -9.49
CA ALA A 59 -3.35 -13.30 -8.74
C ALA A 59 -1.99 -14.03 -8.80
N ASP A 60 -1.06 -13.61 -9.66
CA ASP A 60 0.28 -14.18 -9.79
C ASP A 60 1.30 -13.60 -8.79
N LYS A 61 0.89 -12.63 -7.96
CA LYS A 61 1.77 -11.96 -7.00
C LYS A 61 1.76 -12.66 -5.65
N ASP A 62 2.86 -12.54 -4.91
CA ASP A 62 2.91 -12.94 -3.50
C ASP A 62 2.11 -11.93 -2.66
N MET A 63 0.80 -12.14 -2.62
CA MET A 63 -0.14 -11.27 -1.92
C MET A 63 0.18 -11.20 -0.43
N ARG A 64 0.55 -12.32 0.18
CA ARG A 64 0.82 -12.41 1.61
C ARG A 64 2.03 -11.58 1.99
N ALA A 65 3.12 -11.66 1.23
CA ALA A 65 4.32 -10.86 1.47
C ALA A 65 4.02 -9.35 1.34
N ILE A 66 3.32 -8.95 0.26
CA ILE A 66 2.96 -7.55 0.03
C ILE A 66 2.04 -7.00 1.12
N VAL A 67 0.99 -7.74 1.48
CA VAL A 67 0.02 -7.31 2.49
C VAL A 67 0.67 -7.16 3.87
N ARG A 68 1.60 -8.05 4.23
CA ARG A 68 2.37 -7.90 5.49
C ARG A 68 3.12 -6.58 5.54
N LEU A 69 3.79 -6.17 4.46
CA LEU A 69 4.48 -4.87 4.39
C LEU A 69 3.50 -3.70 4.51
N ILE A 70 2.37 -3.77 3.80
CA ILE A 70 1.32 -2.72 3.86
C ILE A 70 0.78 -2.59 5.28
N CYS A 71 0.34 -3.68 5.89
CA CYS A 71 -0.24 -3.69 7.24
C CYS A 71 0.77 -3.34 8.34
N ALA A 72 2.06 -3.62 8.14
CA ALA A 72 3.11 -3.24 9.08
C ALA A 72 3.48 -1.75 9.03
N GLN A 73 2.93 -0.95 8.11
CA GLN A 73 3.21 0.47 8.02
C GLN A 73 2.59 1.22 9.22
N PRO A 74 3.39 1.78 10.15
CA PRO A 74 2.89 2.40 11.39
C PRO A 74 1.97 3.59 11.17
N ARG A 75 2.03 4.24 10.00
CA ARG A 75 1.19 5.39 9.66
C ARG A 75 -0.05 5.03 8.84
N LEU A 76 -0.29 3.74 8.62
CA LEU A 76 -1.48 3.26 7.93
C LEU A 76 -2.74 3.55 8.76
N VAL A 77 -3.66 4.32 8.20
CA VAL A 77 -5.00 4.54 8.77
C VAL A 77 -5.96 3.46 8.28
N THR A 78 -5.90 3.16 6.99
CA THR A 78 -6.74 2.14 6.38
C THR A 78 -6.13 1.65 5.07
N ALA A 79 -6.31 0.37 4.79
CA ALA A 79 -6.01 -0.24 3.50
C ALA A 79 -7.33 -0.59 2.80
N ILE A 80 -7.50 -0.14 1.56
CA ILE A 80 -8.69 -0.34 0.75
C ILE A 80 -8.33 -1.30 -0.39
N ALA A 81 -8.84 -2.51 -0.33
CA ALA A 81 -8.69 -3.50 -1.39
C ALA A 81 -9.56 -3.15 -2.61
N VAL A 82 -9.00 -3.23 -3.81
CA VAL A 82 -9.72 -2.97 -5.07
C VAL A 82 -9.44 -4.04 -6.13
N THR A 83 -10.40 -4.26 -7.02
CA THR A 83 -10.26 -5.13 -8.19
C THR A 83 -10.19 -4.30 -9.45
N SER A 84 -9.11 -4.45 -10.21
CA SER A 84 -9.00 -3.82 -11.54
C SER A 84 -9.78 -4.63 -12.58
N THR A 85 -9.98 -4.06 -13.76
CA THR A 85 -10.67 -4.74 -14.88
C THR A 85 -9.80 -5.78 -15.60
N HIS A 86 -8.56 -6.00 -15.13
CA HIS A 86 -7.63 -6.91 -15.77
C HIS A 86 -8.04 -8.38 -15.56
N PRO A 87 -7.93 -9.28 -16.57
CA PRO A 87 -8.37 -10.68 -16.43
C PRO A 87 -7.65 -11.47 -15.33
N LYS A 88 -6.44 -11.05 -14.95
CA LYS A 88 -5.67 -11.65 -13.86
C LYS A 88 -5.87 -10.96 -12.51
N ALA A 89 -6.73 -9.95 -12.40
CA ALA A 89 -6.94 -9.22 -11.17
C ALA A 89 -7.42 -10.16 -10.06
N LEU A 90 -6.79 -10.08 -8.88
CA LEU A 90 -7.27 -10.79 -7.72
C LEU A 90 -8.53 -10.07 -7.19
N PRO A 91 -9.61 -10.79 -6.84
CA PRO A 91 -10.81 -10.16 -6.28
C PRO A 91 -10.50 -9.39 -5.00
N ALA A 92 -11.10 -8.21 -4.83
CA ALA A 92 -10.85 -7.30 -3.72
C ALA A 92 -11.13 -7.98 -2.38
N ARG A 93 -12.19 -8.79 -2.35
CA ARG A 93 -12.53 -9.63 -1.20
C ARG A 93 -11.36 -10.53 -0.76
N ARG A 94 -10.62 -11.13 -1.70
CA ARG A 94 -9.47 -11.99 -1.37
C ARG A 94 -8.31 -11.17 -0.81
N ILE A 95 -8.07 -9.99 -1.35
CA ILE A 95 -7.05 -9.07 -0.84
C ILE A 95 -7.43 -8.60 0.58
N ALA A 96 -8.71 -8.27 0.81
CA ALA A 96 -9.22 -7.89 2.12
C ALA A 96 -9.10 -9.03 3.15
N GLU A 97 -9.42 -10.28 2.77
CA GLU A 97 -9.24 -11.47 3.61
C GLU A 97 -7.76 -11.62 4.06
N GLU A 98 -6.79 -11.40 3.17
CA GLU A 98 -5.36 -11.43 3.52
C GLU A 98 -4.96 -10.25 4.44
N MET A 99 -5.53 -9.04 4.23
CA MET A 99 -5.29 -7.87 5.08
C MET A 99 -5.82 -8.08 6.49
N GLU A 100 -7.03 -8.64 6.62
CA GLU A 100 -7.63 -9.00 7.91
C GLU A 100 -6.78 -10.06 8.63
N ALA A 101 -6.35 -11.10 7.90
CA ALA A 101 -5.48 -12.14 8.47
C ALA A 101 -4.12 -11.56 8.93
N ALA A 102 -3.53 -10.62 8.19
CA ALA A 102 -2.29 -9.97 8.59
C ALA A 102 -2.46 -9.11 9.86
N ASN A 103 -3.56 -8.37 9.98
CA ASN A 103 -3.86 -7.55 11.15
C ASN A 103 -4.13 -8.40 12.40
N ALA A 104 -4.90 -9.49 12.27
CA ALA A 104 -5.15 -10.41 13.38
C ALA A 104 -3.85 -11.03 13.93
N ASN A 105 -2.90 -11.34 13.04
CA ASN A 105 -1.57 -11.83 13.44
C ASN A 105 -0.72 -10.75 14.11
N ALA A 106 -0.86 -9.47 13.70
CA ALA A 106 -0.17 -8.36 14.35
C ALA A 106 -0.68 -8.13 15.79
N GLU A 107 -2.00 -8.19 16.00
CA GLU A 107 -2.61 -8.09 17.33
C GLU A 107 -2.28 -9.29 18.22
N GLY A 108 -2.29 -10.52 17.66
CA GLY A 108 -1.90 -11.73 18.39
C GLY A 108 -0.40 -11.78 18.74
N GLY A 109 0.46 -11.17 17.92
CA GLY A 109 1.91 -11.08 18.16
C GLY A 109 2.31 -9.99 19.15
N ALA A 110 1.54 -8.90 19.23
CA ALA A 110 1.81 -7.80 20.16
C ALA A 110 1.63 -8.21 21.64
N ALA A 111 0.83 -9.25 21.93
CA ALA A 111 0.65 -9.75 23.28
C ALA A 111 1.89 -10.46 23.87
N ALA A 112 2.86 -10.86 23.05
CA ALA A 112 4.06 -11.59 23.51
C ALA A 112 5.28 -10.70 23.81
N ALA A 113 5.26 -9.41 23.43
CA ALA A 113 6.42 -8.52 23.54
C ALA A 113 6.38 -7.53 24.72
N ALA A 114 5.34 -7.56 25.56
CA ALA A 114 5.16 -6.63 26.68
C ALA A 114 5.55 -7.18 28.06
N ALA A 115 6.36 -8.25 28.12
CA ALA A 115 6.86 -8.81 29.38
C ALA A 115 8.37 -9.10 29.29
N ALA A 116 9.19 -8.05 29.41
CA ALA A 116 10.61 -8.13 29.79
C ALA A 116 11.03 -6.83 30.46
#